data_AF-A0A3A4J670-F1
#
_entry.id   AF-A0A3A4J670-F1
#
_cell.length_a   1.000
_cell.length_b   1.000
_cell.length_c   1.000
_cell.angle_alpha   90.00
_cell.angle_beta   90.00
_cell.angle_gamma   90.00
#
_symmetry.space_group_name_H-M   'P 1'
#
loop_
_entity.id
_entity.type
_entity.pdbx_description
1 polymer ?
#
loop_
_entity_poly.entity_id
_entity_poly.type
_entity_poly.pdbx_seq_one_letter_code
_entity_poly.pdbx_strand_id
1 'polypeptide(L)'
;MIQKPTVFILGAGASKPYGFQIASELMTEIISKSWHSRNEEDKRMIGIYFGTDNPGKLKGEFTSALKYSKPLSVDRFLEDRKEFESIGKMALSAVLHRYEFKEPLFINSEEDWYGYLLNGLLLKGSPPDRLPDNNISFITFNYDRSLEQFLYTTMKNRSKMADDIVADILKKLKIIHVYGQLGDIVYSGEGPYFSYDLQQSMSKIRIMTEERAGESPELQEAKALIEQAQLVYFLGFGYDEVNLNRLGFDGKNKIKADIYGTAFNVRDRELMTAIRLIFPEVADKNLDDPQVKEIANGNFDRKAGIAKFLQDRLELE
;
A
#
# COMPACT_ATOMS: atom_id res chain seq x y z
N MET A 1 -19.28 -12.18 -9.35
CA MET A 1 -18.84 -10.82 -9.67
C MET A 1 -19.38 -9.87 -8.61
N ILE A 2 -18.54 -8.96 -8.11
CA ILE A 2 -18.92 -7.90 -7.16
C ILE A 2 -19.64 -6.80 -7.95
N GLN A 3 -20.90 -6.52 -7.63
CA GLN A 3 -21.73 -5.55 -8.34
C GLN A 3 -21.80 -4.19 -7.65
N LYS A 4 -21.82 -4.20 -6.30
CA LYS A 4 -21.73 -2.97 -5.52
C LYS A 4 -20.38 -2.30 -5.78
N PRO A 5 -20.32 -0.98 -6.00
CA PRO A 5 -19.05 -0.26 -6.07
C PRO A 5 -18.25 -0.48 -4.78
N THR A 6 -17.12 -1.18 -4.89
CA THR A 6 -16.28 -1.56 -3.74
C THR A 6 -14.87 -1.00 -3.89
N VAL A 7 -14.39 -0.37 -2.82
CA VAL A 7 -13.02 0.15 -2.73
C VAL A 7 -12.25 -0.65 -1.69
N PHE A 8 -11.08 -1.17 -2.08
CA PHE A 8 -10.12 -1.79 -1.17
C PHE A 8 -8.98 -0.82 -0.91
N ILE A 9 -8.79 -0.41 0.35
CA ILE A 9 -7.70 0.46 0.79
C ILE A 9 -6.61 -0.41 1.42
N LEU A 10 -5.43 -0.44 0.80
CA LEU A 10 -4.34 -1.34 1.16
C LEU A 10 -3.22 -0.57 1.89
N GLY A 11 -2.78 -1.12 3.02
CA GLY A 11 -1.53 -0.70 3.67
C GLY A 11 -0.47 -1.80 3.64
N ALA A 12 0.66 -1.57 4.31
CA ALA A 12 1.82 -2.46 4.21
C ALA A 12 1.55 -3.88 4.74
N GLY A 13 0.57 -4.04 5.64
CA GLY A 13 0.13 -5.36 6.09
C GLY A 13 -0.52 -6.20 4.98
N ALA A 14 -0.96 -5.58 3.89
CA ALA A 14 -1.61 -6.27 2.77
C ALA A 14 -0.61 -7.06 1.91
N SER A 15 0.62 -6.57 1.73
CA SER A 15 1.68 -7.28 1.00
C SER A 15 2.57 -8.15 1.91
N LYS A 16 2.42 -8.03 3.24
CA LYS A 16 3.23 -8.77 4.24
C LYS A 16 3.21 -10.30 4.09
N PRO A 17 2.06 -10.98 3.86
CA PRO A 17 2.05 -12.44 3.65
C PRO A 17 2.92 -12.90 2.48
N TYR A 18 3.22 -11.99 1.54
CA TYR A 18 4.01 -12.24 0.35
C TYR A 18 5.46 -11.79 0.49
N GLY A 19 5.95 -11.65 1.72
CA GLY A 19 7.37 -11.35 2.00
C GLY A 19 7.74 -9.87 1.96
N PHE A 20 6.81 -8.97 1.65
CA PHE A 20 7.05 -7.52 1.73
C PHE A 20 7.13 -7.04 3.17
N GLN A 21 7.79 -5.90 3.36
CA GLN A 21 8.06 -5.34 4.68
C GLN A 21 6.95 -4.38 5.12
N ILE A 22 6.60 -4.45 6.40
CA ILE A 22 5.83 -3.36 7.04
C ILE A 22 6.76 -2.19 7.40
N ALA A 23 6.18 -1.02 7.70
CA ALA A 23 6.93 0.21 7.96
C ALA A 23 8.06 0.05 9.00
N SER A 24 7.81 -0.65 10.10
CA SER A 24 8.82 -0.87 11.16
C SER A 24 9.99 -1.75 10.72
N GLU A 25 9.73 -2.76 9.89
CA GLU A 25 10.75 -3.64 9.33
C GLU A 25 11.58 -2.92 8.28
N LEU A 26 10.92 -2.14 7.40
CA LEU A 26 11.57 -1.32 6.39
C LEU A 26 12.50 -0.28 7.01
N MET A 27 12.03 0.41 8.06
CA MET A 27 12.87 1.34 8.84
C MET A 27 14.07 0.61 9.46
N THR A 28 13.83 -0.56 10.06
CA THR A 28 14.90 -1.37 10.66
C THR A 28 15.92 -1.77 9.61
N GLU A 29 15.50 -2.15 8.40
CA GLU A 29 16.38 -2.48 7.29
C GLU A 29 17.19 -1.28 6.82
N ILE A 30 16.57 -0.11 6.64
CA ILE A 30 17.27 1.12 6.21
C ILE A 30 18.31 1.56 7.26
N ILE A 31 18.02 1.38 8.54
CA ILE A 31 18.94 1.73 9.64
C ILE A 31 20.07 0.70 9.77
N SER A 32 19.72 -0.59 9.76
CA SER A 32 20.64 -1.69 10.13
C SER A 32 21.43 -2.24 8.95
N LYS A 33 20.78 -2.40 7.80
CA LYS A 33 21.44 -2.84 6.59
C LYS A 33 21.98 -1.62 5.90
N SER A 34 23.20 -1.76 5.41
CA SER A 34 23.66 -0.84 4.39
C SER A 34 22.77 -1.11 3.16
N TRP A 35 21.73 -0.28 2.95
CA TRP A 35 20.86 -0.35 1.76
C TRP A 35 21.64 -0.19 0.45
N HIS A 36 22.91 0.14 0.58
CA HIS A 36 24.01 -0.09 -0.34
C HIS A 36 25.14 -0.80 0.40
N SER A 37 25.40 -2.07 0.11
CA SER A 37 26.20 -2.97 0.94
C SER A 37 27.47 -3.43 0.20
N ARG A 38 28.59 -2.78 0.55
CA ARG A 38 30.00 -3.28 0.60
C ARG A 38 30.95 -2.98 -0.56
N ASN A 39 30.51 -2.46 -1.69
CA ASN A 39 31.36 -2.22 -2.87
C ASN A 39 31.68 -0.72 -3.03
N GLU A 40 32.87 -0.38 -3.51
CA GLU A 40 33.26 1.01 -3.80
C GLU A 40 32.37 1.68 -4.88
N GLU A 41 31.75 0.88 -5.75
CA GLU A 41 30.80 1.36 -6.77
C GLU A 41 29.55 2.01 -6.18
N ASP A 42 29.02 1.48 -5.07
CA ASP A 42 27.85 2.02 -4.40
C ASP A 42 28.14 3.36 -3.72
N LYS A 43 29.30 3.49 -3.07
CA LYS A 43 29.75 4.76 -2.49
C LYS A 43 29.95 5.80 -3.58
N ARG A 44 30.50 5.37 -4.72
CA ARG A 44 30.69 6.20 -5.91
C ARG A 44 29.34 6.64 -6.49
N MET A 45 28.32 5.79 -6.51
CA MET A 45 26.96 6.14 -6.93
C MET A 45 26.34 7.24 -6.06
N ILE A 46 26.43 7.12 -4.72
CA ILE A 46 25.96 8.18 -3.80
C ILE A 46 26.78 9.46 -4.01
N GLY A 47 28.11 9.35 -4.10
CA GLY A 47 28.98 10.50 -4.34
C GLY A 47 28.66 11.25 -5.63
N ILE A 48 28.44 10.52 -6.74
CA ILE A 48 28.04 11.06 -8.04
C ILE A 48 26.65 11.67 -7.97
N TYR A 49 25.66 10.93 -7.44
CA TYR A 49 24.26 11.35 -7.46
C TYR A 49 24.03 12.59 -6.59
N PHE A 50 24.67 12.67 -5.43
CA PHE A 50 24.51 13.81 -4.50
C PHE A 50 25.59 14.87 -4.64
N GLY A 51 26.56 14.71 -5.55
CA GLY A 51 27.69 15.63 -5.70
C GLY A 51 28.49 15.82 -4.40
N THR A 52 28.66 14.75 -3.61
CA THR A 52 29.31 14.80 -2.29
C THR A 52 30.63 14.03 -2.29
N ASP A 53 31.67 14.68 -1.76
CA ASP A 53 32.98 14.05 -1.55
C ASP A 53 32.98 13.10 -0.33
N ASN A 54 31.91 13.12 0.48
CA ASN A 54 31.79 12.27 1.66
C ASN A 54 30.40 11.60 1.76
N PRO A 55 30.11 10.63 0.86
CA PRO A 55 28.84 9.91 0.84
C PRO A 55 28.58 9.13 2.14
N GLY A 56 29.64 8.70 2.83
CA GLY A 56 29.53 8.01 4.12
C GLY A 56 28.98 8.90 5.23
N LYS A 57 29.40 10.17 5.28
CA LYS A 57 28.90 11.15 6.26
C LYS A 57 27.41 11.45 6.04
N LEU A 58 27.00 11.76 4.81
CA LEU A 58 25.58 12.04 4.49
C LEU A 58 24.68 10.85 4.86
N LYS A 59 25.09 9.64 4.51
CA LYS A 59 24.38 8.41 4.89
C LYS A 59 24.32 8.23 6.41
N GLY A 60 25.42 8.48 7.11
CA GLY A 60 25.49 8.37 8.58
C GLY A 60 24.60 9.38 9.30
N GLU A 61 24.53 10.61 8.80
CA GLU A 61 23.64 11.65 9.30
C GLU A 61 22.17 11.28 9.10
N PHE A 62 21.80 10.81 7.90
CA PHE A 62 20.46 10.34 7.60
C PHE A 62 20.04 9.17 8.51
N THR A 63 20.84 8.09 8.56
CA THR A 63 20.47 6.89 9.34
C THR A 63 20.43 7.17 10.83
N SER A 64 21.31 8.05 11.33
CA SER A 64 21.29 8.49 12.72
C SER A 64 20.05 9.32 13.02
N ALA A 65 19.72 10.31 12.18
CA ALA A 65 18.51 11.11 12.34
C ALA A 65 17.24 10.25 12.29
N LEU A 66 17.15 9.30 11.35
CA LEU A 66 16.03 8.37 11.24
C LEU A 66 15.91 7.48 12.50
N LYS A 67 17.03 6.90 12.95
CA LYS A 67 17.07 6.00 14.12
C LYS A 67 16.66 6.72 15.42
N TYR A 68 17.21 7.90 15.65
CA TYR A 68 17.04 8.60 16.93
C TYR A 68 15.77 9.46 17.01
N SER A 69 15.10 9.72 15.87
CA SER A 69 13.79 10.40 15.86
C SER A 69 12.60 9.46 16.09
N LYS A 70 12.77 8.14 15.89
CA LYS A 70 11.71 7.12 16.09
C LYS A 70 10.38 7.47 15.40
N PRO A 71 10.37 7.77 14.10
CA PRO A 71 9.14 8.06 13.37
C PRO A 71 8.26 6.81 13.24
N LEU A 72 6.99 6.99 12.88
CA LEU A 72 6.08 5.87 12.59
C LEU A 72 6.39 5.16 11.26
N SER A 73 6.90 5.91 10.28
CA SER A 73 7.36 5.39 8.99
C SER A 73 8.51 6.24 8.45
N VAL A 74 9.19 5.74 7.41
CA VAL A 74 10.21 6.51 6.69
C VAL A 74 9.58 7.74 6.04
N ASP A 75 8.40 7.60 5.44
CA ASP A 75 7.68 8.70 4.78
C ASP A 75 7.42 9.84 5.75
N ARG A 76 6.92 9.52 6.95
CA ARG A 76 6.67 10.52 7.99
C ARG A 76 7.93 11.28 8.38
N PHE A 77 9.06 10.57 8.47
CA PHE A 77 10.34 11.21 8.75
C PHE A 77 10.80 12.13 7.62
N LEU A 78 10.65 11.71 6.37
CA LEU A 78 11.04 12.53 5.22
C LEU A 78 10.12 13.74 5.05
N GLU A 79 8.86 13.65 5.48
CA GLU A 79 7.96 14.80 5.56
C GLU A 79 8.48 15.88 6.52
N ASP A 80 8.94 15.44 7.70
CA ASP A 80 9.44 16.32 8.76
C ASP A 80 10.88 16.82 8.50
N ARG A 81 11.70 16.03 7.78
CA ARG A 81 13.15 16.26 7.56
C ARG A 81 13.50 16.26 6.08
N LYS A 82 13.03 17.28 5.37
CA LYS A 82 13.17 17.44 3.91
C LYS A 82 14.61 17.42 3.40
N GLU A 83 15.57 17.81 4.23
CA GLU A 83 16.99 17.74 3.88
C GLU A 83 17.46 16.29 3.61
N PHE A 84 16.72 15.29 4.10
CA PHE A 84 16.99 13.88 3.85
C PHE A 84 16.10 13.25 2.78
N GLU A 85 15.20 14.00 2.14
CA GLU A 85 14.22 13.45 1.22
C GLU A 85 14.86 12.61 0.11
N SER A 86 15.84 13.17 -0.59
CA SER A 86 16.50 12.50 -1.72
C SER A 86 17.27 11.24 -1.30
N ILE A 87 18.01 11.27 -0.18
CA ILE A 87 18.72 10.08 0.33
C ILE A 87 17.75 9.04 0.90
N GLY A 88 16.63 9.48 1.47
CA GLY A 88 15.54 8.62 1.92
C GLY A 88 14.84 7.89 0.78
N LYS A 89 14.49 8.59 -0.31
CA LYS A 89 13.93 7.99 -1.53
C LYS A 89 14.89 6.96 -2.14
N MET A 90 16.19 7.25 -2.14
CA MET A 90 17.21 6.30 -2.58
C MET A 90 17.23 5.05 -1.69
N ALA A 91 17.18 5.23 -0.37
CA ALA A 91 17.16 4.12 0.60
C ALA A 91 15.91 3.25 0.47
N LEU A 92 14.73 3.86 0.37
CA LEU A 92 13.47 3.18 0.12
C LEU A 92 13.53 2.35 -1.15
N SER A 93 13.91 2.98 -2.27
CA SER A 93 14.02 2.31 -3.57
C SER A 93 14.98 1.11 -3.49
N ALA A 94 16.19 1.31 -2.95
CA ALA A 94 17.21 0.28 -2.88
C ALA A 94 16.84 -0.92 -1.98
N VAL A 95 16.06 -0.69 -0.91
CA VAL A 95 15.59 -1.78 -0.05
C VAL A 95 14.41 -2.48 -0.68
N LEU A 96 13.39 -1.75 -1.14
CA LEU A 96 12.15 -2.33 -1.62
C LEU A 96 12.35 -3.18 -2.90
N HIS A 97 13.29 -2.81 -3.77
CA HIS A 97 13.69 -3.63 -4.93
C HIS A 97 14.13 -5.05 -4.56
N ARG A 98 14.59 -5.28 -3.33
CA ARG A 98 14.98 -6.62 -2.83
C ARG A 98 13.79 -7.49 -2.47
N TYR A 99 12.56 -6.97 -2.57
CA TYR A 99 11.35 -7.66 -2.18
C TYR A 99 10.41 -7.90 -3.36
N GLU A 100 10.63 -7.27 -4.52
CA GLU A 100 9.83 -7.48 -5.74
C GLU A 100 10.18 -8.78 -6.48
N PHE A 101 10.34 -9.88 -5.73
CA PHE A 101 10.45 -11.22 -6.27
C PHE A 101 9.07 -11.84 -6.43
N LYS A 102 8.86 -12.58 -7.52
CA LYS A 102 7.57 -13.18 -7.82
C LYS A 102 7.29 -14.41 -6.96
N GLU A 103 8.33 -15.14 -6.55
CA GLU A 103 8.19 -16.46 -5.92
C GLU A 103 7.39 -16.42 -4.61
N PRO A 104 7.61 -15.45 -3.70
CA PRO A 104 6.80 -15.31 -2.49
C PRO A 104 5.29 -15.11 -2.74
N LEU A 105 4.90 -14.54 -3.89
CA LEU A 105 3.49 -14.31 -4.24
C LEU A 105 2.70 -15.59 -4.49
N PHE A 106 3.39 -16.70 -4.78
CA PHE A 106 2.77 -17.97 -5.17
C PHE A 106 3.10 -19.11 -4.20
N ILE A 107 3.55 -18.77 -2.99
CA ILE A 107 3.64 -19.74 -1.89
C ILE A 107 2.24 -19.96 -1.35
N ASN A 108 1.75 -21.20 -1.43
CA ASN A 108 0.47 -21.56 -0.84
C ASN A 108 0.51 -21.33 0.67
N SER A 109 -0.33 -20.41 1.14
CA SER A 109 -0.45 -20.02 2.55
C SER A 109 -1.91 -19.83 2.89
N GLU A 110 -2.30 -20.11 4.14
CA GLU A 110 -3.64 -19.77 4.65
C GLU A 110 -3.88 -18.24 4.69
N GLU A 111 -2.80 -17.46 4.65
CA GLU A 111 -2.83 -16.00 4.59
C GLU A 111 -2.92 -15.45 3.15
N ASP A 112 -2.98 -16.32 2.12
CA ASP A 112 -3.06 -15.91 0.71
C ASP A 112 -4.42 -15.30 0.35
N TRP A 113 -4.57 -14.03 0.70
CA TRP A 113 -5.78 -13.27 0.42
C TRP A 113 -5.87 -12.80 -1.04
N TYR A 114 -4.76 -12.64 -1.77
CA TYR A 114 -4.73 -12.42 -3.22
C TYR A 114 -5.36 -13.60 -3.97
N GLY A 115 -4.95 -14.82 -3.64
CA GLY A 115 -5.56 -16.04 -4.17
C GLY A 115 -7.04 -16.13 -3.86
N TYR A 116 -7.42 -15.89 -2.60
CA TYR A 116 -8.83 -15.88 -2.21
C TYR A 116 -9.64 -14.79 -2.91
N LEU A 117 -9.14 -13.56 -2.98
CA LEU A 117 -9.79 -12.43 -3.65
C LEU A 117 -10.05 -12.77 -5.11
N LEU A 118 -9.02 -13.13 -5.87
CA LEU A 118 -9.17 -13.37 -7.31
C LEU A 118 -10.06 -14.58 -7.57
N ASN A 119 -9.80 -15.70 -6.91
CA ASN A 119 -10.42 -16.98 -7.25
C ASN A 119 -11.77 -17.17 -6.56
N GLY A 120 -11.86 -16.84 -5.27
CA GLY A 120 -13.04 -17.00 -4.44
C GLY A 120 -14.06 -15.88 -4.60
N LEU A 121 -13.64 -14.65 -4.93
CA LEU A 121 -14.55 -13.49 -4.98
C LEU A 121 -14.73 -12.90 -6.38
N LEU A 122 -13.64 -12.59 -7.06
CA LEU A 122 -13.70 -11.82 -8.31
C LEU A 122 -14.07 -12.68 -9.52
N LEU A 123 -13.53 -13.89 -9.63
CA LEU A 123 -13.85 -14.79 -10.74
C LEU A 123 -14.98 -15.76 -10.38
N LYS A 124 -15.00 -16.33 -9.17
CA LYS A 124 -16.02 -17.33 -8.74
C LYS A 124 -16.25 -18.43 -9.80
N GLY A 125 -15.15 -18.96 -10.36
CA GLY A 125 -15.18 -19.97 -11.43
C GLY A 125 -15.40 -19.43 -12.86
N SER A 126 -15.65 -18.13 -13.02
CA SER A 126 -15.74 -17.46 -14.32
C SER A 126 -14.37 -17.44 -15.04
N PRO A 127 -14.36 -17.36 -16.38
CA PRO A 127 -13.12 -17.21 -17.12
C PRO A 127 -12.41 -15.88 -16.81
N PRO A 128 -11.08 -15.80 -16.96
CA PRO A 128 -10.30 -14.64 -16.54
C PRO A 128 -10.68 -13.32 -17.25
N ASP A 129 -11.18 -13.38 -18.48
CA ASP A 129 -11.62 -12.23 -19.28
C ASP A 129 -12.84 -11.50 -18.68
N ARG A 130 -13.55 -12.14 -17.76
CA ARG A 130 -14.67 -11.54 -17.00
C ARG A 130 -14.20 -10.69 -15.82
N LEU A 131 -12.91 -10.69 -15.45
CA LEU A 131 -12.40 -9.91 -14.32
C LEU A 131 -12.89 -8.43 -14.29
N PRO A 132 -12.97 -7.70 -15.42
CA PRO A 132 -13.49 -6.33 -15.47
C PRO A 132 -14.98 -6.16 -15.17
N ASP A 133 -15.78 -7.24 -15.11
CA ASP A 133 -17.20 -7.13 -14.76
C ASP A 133 -17.43 -6.92 -13.25
N ASN A 134 -16.35 -6.88 -12.47
CA ASN A 134 -16.37 -6.50 -11.07
C ASN A 134 -16.31 -4.97 -10.93
N ASN A 135 -17.19 -4.40 -10.10
CA ASN A 135 -17.17 -2.98 -9.78
C ASN A 135 -16.24 -2.69 -8.60
N ILE A 136 -14.95 -2.93 -8.80
CA ILE A 136 -13.93 -2.80 -7.76
C ILE A 136 -12.86 -1.79 -8.14
N SER A 137 -12.25 -1.21 -7.11
CA SER A 137 -11.02 -0.44 -7.24
C SER A 137 -10.14 -0.62 -6.01
N PHE A 138 -8.85 -0.35 -6.16
CA PHE A 138 -7.84 -0.44 -5.13
C PHE A 138 -7.17 0.92 -4.94
N ILE A 139 -6.96 1.30 -3.68
CA ILE A 139 -6.15 2.45 -3.27
C ILE A 139 -5.07 1.89 -2.37
N THR A 140 -3.81 2.00 -2.74
CA THR A 140 -2.69 1.45 -1.97
C THR A 140 -1.73 2.54 -1.54
N PHE A 141 -1.26 2.42 -0.29
CA PHE A 141 -0.18 3.23 0.25
C PHE A 141 1.17 2.53 0.12
N ASN A 142 1.19 1.33 -0.46
CA ASN A 142 2.39 0.57 -0.68
C ASN A 142 3.06 1.01 -1.98
N TYR A 143 4.39 1.02 -1.96
CA TYR A 143 5.22 1.27 -3.13
C TYR A 143 5.39 0.04 -4.02
N ASP A 144 5.17 -1.15 -3.45
CA ASP A 144 5.28 -2.41 -4.17
C ASP A 144 4.14 -2.62 -5.15
N ARG A 145 4.41 -3.41 -6.19
CA ARG A 145 3.47 -3.73 -7.29
C ARG A 145 3.03 -5.20 -7.21
N SER A 146 2.96 -5.72 -5.99
CA SER A 146 2.78 -7.14 -5.71
C SER A 146 1.41 -7.65 -6.14
N LEU A 147 0.35 -6.85 -5.94
CA LEU A 147 -1.00 -7.17 -6.38
C LEU A 147 -1.06 -7.29 -7.91
N GLU A 148 -0.49 -6.34 -8.64
CA GLU A 148 -0.50 -6.32 -10.09
C GLU A 148 0.33 -7.46 -10.68
N GLN A 149 1.49 -7.75 -10.09
CA GLN A 149 2.31 -8.89 -10.47
C GLN A 149 1.58 -10.21 -10.22
N PHE A 150 0.91 -10.34 -9.08
CA PHE A 150 0.08 -11.50 -8.76
C PHE A 150 -1.06 -11.66 -9.78
N LEU A 151 -1.83 -10.60 -10.03
CA LEU A 151 -2.96 -10.62 -10.96
C LEU A 151 -2.50 -10.98 -12.36
N TYR A 152 -1.47 -10.33 -12.89
CA TYR A 152 -0.95 -10.62 -14.23
C TYR A 152 -0.49 -12.06 -14.38
N THR A 153 0.37 -12.52 -13.46
CA THR A 153 0.96 -13.85 -13.54
C THR A 153 -0.14 -14.90 -13.44
N THR A 154 -1.12 -14.72 -12.54
CA THR A 154 -2.23 -15.65 -12.39
C THR A 154 -3.12 -15.67 -13.63
N MET A 155 -3.47 -14.51 -14.19
CA MET A 155 -4.31 -14.38 -15.38
C MET A 155 -3.66 -15.00 -16.62
N LYS A 156 -2.35 -14.78 -16.80
CA LYS A 156 -1.54 -15.39 -17.87
C LYS A 156 -1.46 -16.90 -17.77
N ASN A 157 -1.34 -17.46 -16.56
CA ASN A 157 -1.23 -18.90 -16.38
C ASN A 157 -2.59 -19.61 -16.36
N ARG A 158 -3.68 -18.90 -16.05
CA ARG A 158 -5.05 -19.43 -16.09
C ARG A 158 -5.70 -19.36 -17.48
N SER A 159 -5.10 -18.64 -18.42
CA SER A 159 -5.64 -18.44 -19.76
C SER A 159 -4.58 -18.67 -20.84
N LYS A 160 -5.00 -18.75 -22.10
CA LYS A 160 -4.08 -18.69 -23.25
C LYS A 160 -4.05 -17.30 -23.89
N MET A 161 -4.42 -16.26 -23.12
CA MET A 161 -4.50 -14.90 -23.64
C MET A 161 -3.10 -14.34 -23.92
N ALA A 162 -3.01 -13.53 -24.96
CA ALA A 162 -1.82 -12.75 -25.26
C ALA A 162 -1.59 -11.66 -24.18
N ASP A 163 -0.34 -11.19 -24.06
CA ASP A 163 0.05 -10.28 -22.98
C ASP A 163 -0.68 -8.94 -23.04
N ASP A 164 -0.90 -8.43 -24.25
CA ASP A 164 -1.65 -7.21 -24.54
C ASP A 164 -3.10 -7.33 -24.04
N ILE A 165 -3.74 -8.47 -24.24
CA ILE A 165 -5.11 -8.72 -23.76
C ILE A 165 -5.15 -8.74 -22.23
N VAL A 166 -4.21 -9.43 -21.57
CA VAL A 166 -4.15 -9.45 -20.10
C VAL A 166 -3.84 -8.06 -19.56
N ALA A 167 -2.90 -7.33 -20.16
CA ALA A 167 -2.58 -5.96 -19.79
C ALA A 167 -3.81 -5.05 -19.91
N ASP A 168 -4.58 -5.16 -20.99
CA ASP A 168 -5.78 -4.34 -21.20
C ASP A 168 -6.93 -4.70 -20.25
N ILE A 169 -7.02 -5.97 -19.81
CA ILE A 169 -7.91 -6.37 -18.72
C ILE A 169 -7.49 -5.72 -17.41
N LEU A 170 -6.19 -5.79 -17.05
CA LEU A 170 -5.70 -5.26 -15.78
C LEU A 170 -5.72 -3.73 -15.74
N LYS A 171 -5.47 -3.03 -16.85
CA LYS A 171 -5.61 -1.57 -16.94
C LYS A 171 -7.04 -1.09 -16.67
N LYS A 172 -8.05 -1.94 -16.88
CA LYS A 172 -9.45 -1.62 -16.51
C LYS A 172 -9.69 -1.73 -15.01
N LEU A 173 -8.88 -2.51 -14.29
CA LEU A 173 -8.90 -2.50 -12.84
C LEU A 173 -8.15 -1.27 -12.34
N LYS A 174 -8.87 -0.39 -11.65
CA LYS A 174 -8.28 0.81 -11.07
C LYS A 174 -7.47 0.44 -9.83
N ILE A 175 -6.15 0.65 -9.88
CA ILE A 175 -5.23 0.51 -8.76
C ILE A 175 -4.45 1.82 -8.63
N ILE A 176 -4.71 2.57 -7.56
CA ILE A 176 -4.12 3.88 -7.31
C ILE A 176 -3.04 3.75 -6.24
N HIS A 177 -1.80 4.14 -6.57
CA HIS A 177 -0.71 4.25 -5.60
C HIS A 177 -0.62 5.68 -5.08
N VAL A 178 -1.06 5.92 -3.84
CA VAL A 178 -1.16 7.27 -3.26
C VAL A 178 0.20 7.99 -3.20
N TYR A 179 1.27 7.25 -2.92
CA TYR A 179 2.65 7.79 -2.87
C TYR A 179 3.48 7.44 -4.11
N GLY A 180 2.83 7.02 -5.19
CA GLY A 180 3.50 6.44 -6.34
C GLY A 180 4.04 5.04 -6.06
N GLN A 181 4.83 4.52 -6.99
CA GLN A 181 5.26 3.12 -7.05
C GLN A 181 6.73 3.02 -7.44
N LEU A 182 7.37 1.88 -7.18
CA LEU A 182 8.80 1.68 -7.42
C LEU A 182 9.22 1.77 -8.90
N GLY A 183 8.31 1.59 -9.85
CA GLY A 183 8.64 1.61 -11.27
C GLY A 183 7.40 1.44 -12.13
N ASP A 184 7.56 1.46 -13.46
CA ASP A 184 6.45 1.08 -14.34
C ASP A 184 6.28 -0.43 -14.36
N ILE A 185 5.03 -0.87 -14.52
CA ILE A 185 4.72 -2.27 -14.79
C ILE A 185 4.78 -2.45 -16.31
N VAL A 186 5.80 -3.17 -16.79
CA VAL A 186 5.90 -3.54 -18.21
C VAL A 186 5.39 -4.96 -18.38
N TYR A 187 4.16 -5.09 -18.87
CA TYR A 187 3.58 -6.39 -19.20
C TYR A 187 4.25 -6.99 -20.44
N SER A 188 4.91 -8.13 -20.29
CA SER A 188 5.63 -8.81 -21.37
C SER A 188 5.47 -10.33 -21.31
N GLY A 189 5.85 -11.04 -22.37
CA GLY A 189 5.70 -12.49 -22.49
C GLY A 189 6.40 -13.33 -21.43
N GLU A 190 7.37 -12.75 -20.71
CA GLU A 190 8.07 -13.41 -19.61
C GLU A 190 7.47 -13.09 -18.23
N GLY A 191 6.50 -12.18 -18.14
CA GLY A 191 6.03 -11.62 -16.88
C GLY A 191 5.93 -10.10 -16.91
N PRO A 192 5.40 -9.46 -15.84
CA PRO A 192 5.66 -8.06 -15.62
C PRO A 192 7.16 -7.92 -15.32
N TYR A 193 7.88 -7.20 -16.17
CA TYR A 193 9.30 -6.91 -15.93
C TYR A 193 9.41 -5.67 -15.05
N PHE A 194 10.08 -5.81 -13.92
CA PHE A 194 10.46 -4.70 -13.06
C PHE A 194 11.89 -4.30 -13.42
N SER A 195 12.03 -3.18 -14.14
CA SER A 195 13.35 -2.62 -14.38
C SER A 195 13.94 -2.14 -13.06
N TYR A 196 15.09 -2.70 -12.68
CA TYR A 196 15.92 -2.11 -11.63
C TYR A 196 16.57 -0.85 -12.18
N ASP A 197 15.86 0.27 -12.08
CA ASP A 197 16.39 1.61 -12.33
C ASP A 197 16.16 2.44 -11.08
N LEU A 198 17.22 2.54 -10.27
CA LEU A 198 17.19 3.28 -9.01
C LEU A 198 16.81 4.75 -9.22
N GLN A 199 17.27 5.39 -10.30
CA GLN A 199 16.94 6.80 -10.57
C GLN A 199 15.47 6.95 -10.93
N GLN A 200 14.96 6.05 -11.77
CA GLN A 200 13.54 6.02 -12.11
C GLN A 200 12.68 5.79 -10.86
N SER A 201 13.03 4.82 -10.01
CA SER A 201 12.30 4.55 -8.77
C SER A 201 12.28 5.75 -7.84
N MET A 202 13.43 6.41 -7.65
CA MET A 202 13.52 7.62 -6.84
C MET A 202 12.62 8.74 -7.36
N SER A 203 12.46 8.87 -8.69
CA SER A 203 11.57 9.88 -9.29
C SER A 203 10.08 9.55 -9.15
N LYS A 204 9.74 8.28 -8.90
CA LYS A 204 8.36 7.80 -8.81
C LYS A 204 7.85 7.60 -7.39
N ILE A 205 8.76 7.42 -6.43
CA ILE A 205 8.44 7.55 -5.00
C ILE A 205 8.14 9.02 -4.74
N ARG A 206 6.93 9.31 -4.28
CA ARG A 206 6.51 10.66 -3.92
C ARG A 206 6.39 10.76 -2.41
N ILE A 207 7.18 11.66 -1.84
CA ILE A 207 6.99 12.07 -0.45
C ILE A 207 6.08 13.30 -0.51
N MET A 208 4.99 13.29 0.26
CA MET A 208 3.92 14.30 0.16
C MET A 208 4.37 15.75 0.44
N THR A 209 5.62 15.97 0.82
CA THR A 209 6.24 17.30 0.85
C THR A 209 6.32 17.99 -0.51
N GLU A 210 6.20 17.22 -1.61
CA GLU A 210 6.23 17.69 -2.99
C GLU A 210 4.92 18.40 -3.44
N GLU A 211 3.79 18.20 -2.74
CA GLU A 211 2.48 18.81 -3.07
C GLU A 211 2.31 20.25 -2.58
N ARG A 212 3.31 21.11 -2.79
CA ARG A 212 3.19 22.55 -2.55
C ARG A 212 2.40 23.24 -3.66
N ALA A 213 1.10 22.93 -3.81
CA ALA A 213 0.09 23.80 -4.46
C ALA A 213 -1.31 23.16 -4.57
N GLY A 214 -1.48 21.86 -4.35
CA GLY A 214 -2.75 21.17 -4.51
C GLY A 214 -2.61 19.67 -4.34
N GLU A 215 -3.73 19.01 -4.09
CA GLU A 215 -3.85 17.57 -3.97
C GLU A 215 -3.41 16.85 -5.26
N SER A 216 -2.59 15.80 -5.19
CA SER A 216 -2.18 15.04 -6.38
C SER A 216 -3.39 14.47 -7.14
N PRO A 217 -3.27 14.30 -8.48
CA PRO A 217 -4.29 13.62 -9.27
C PRO A 217 -4.69 12.26 -8.70
N GLU A 218 -3.72 11.50 -8.20
CA GLU A 218 -3.94 10.19 -7.58
C GLU A 218 -4.79 10.29 -6.31
N LEU A 219 -4.52 11.28 -5.45
CA LEU A 219 -5.29 11.48 -4.23
C LEU A 219 -6.71 12.02 -4.52
N GLN A 220 -6.85 12.90 -5.51
CA GLN A 220 -8.17 13.35 -5.99
C GLN A 220 -9.00 12.18 -6.54
N GLU A 221 -8.40 11.32 -7.35
CA GLU A 221 -9.09 10.14 -7.89
C GLU A 221 -9.43 9.13 -6.78
N ALA A 222 -8.53 8.91 -5.82
CA ALA A 222 -8.78 8.07 -4.66
C ALA A 222 -10.00 8.55 -3.86
N LYS A 223 -10.11 9.85 -3.58
CA LYS A 223 -11.29 10.43 -2.92
C LYS A 223 -12.56 10.24 -3.74
N ALA A 224 -12.51 10.47 -5.04
CA ALA A 224 -13.66 10.30 -5.92
C ALA A 224 -14.16 8.84 -5.92
N LEU A 225 -13.25 7.86 -5.89
CA LEU A 225 -13.62 6.45 -5.78
C LEU A 225 -14.27 6.14 -4.43
N ILE A 226 -13.73 6.66 -3.32
CA ILE A 226 -14.31 6.48 -1.99
C ILE A 226 -15.70 7.11 -1.89
N GLU A 227 -15.90 8.29 -2.46
CA GLU A 227 -17.20 8.97 -2.46
C GLU A 227 -18.28 8.20 -3.26
N GLN A 228 -17.88 7.52 -4.33
CA GLN A 228 -18.76 6.71 -5.18
C GLN A 228 -18.95 5.28 -4.67
N ALA A 229 -18.18 4.87 -3.66
CA ALA A 229 -18.23 3.52 -3.10
C ALA A 229 -19.52 3.28 -2.33
N GLN A 230 -20.02 2.05 -2.41
CA GLN A 230 -21.01 1.52 -1.45
C GLN A 230 -20.33 0.70 -0.36
N LEU A 231 -19.17 0.12 -0.63
CA LEU A 231 -18.38 -0.65 0.33
C LEU A 231 -16.92 -0.16 0.33
N VAL A 232 -16.35 0.02 1.52
CA VAL A 232 -14.92 0.33 1.69
C VAL A 232 -14.29 -0.66 2.65
N TYR A 233 -13.21 -1.31 2.23
CA TYR A 233 -12.46 -2.27 3.05
C TYR A 233 -11.02 -1.81 3.25
N PHE A 234 -10.62 -1.57 4.50
CA PHE A 234 -9.23 -1.32 4.89
C PHE A 234 -8.51 -2.64 5.17
N LEU A 235 -7.52 -3.00 4.36
CA LEU A 235 -6.79 -4.27 4.45
C LEU A 235 -5.32 -4.03 4.79
N GLY A 236 -4.84 -4.60 5.90
CA GLY A 236 -3.47 -4.43 6.36
C GLY A 236 -3.04 -2.97 6.58
N PHE A 237 -4.01 -2.10 6.91
CA PHE A 237 -3.82 -0.66 7.00
C PHE A 237 -3.46 -0.22 8.43
N GLY A 238 -2.54 0.74 8.55
CA GLY A 238 -2.03 1.23 9.84
C GLY A 238 -2.89 2.30 10.51
N TYR A 239 -3.91 2.82 9.83
CA TYR A 239 -4.82 3.87 10.32
C TYR A 239 -4.13 5.14 10.83
N ASP A 240 -3.05 5.55 10.15
CA ASP A 240 -2.41 6.84 10.40
C ASP A 240 -3.40 8.00 10.12
N GLU A 241 -3.48 8.94 11.05
CA GLU A 241 -4.41 10.07 10.99
C GLU A 241 -4.17 10.94 9.76
N VAL A 242 -2.91 11.14 9.36
CA VAL A 242 -2.58 11.97 8.19
C VAL A 242 -3.08 11.27 6.92
N ASN A 243 -2.87 9.95 6.80
CA ASN A 243 -3.36 9.19 5.65
C ASN A 243 -4.89 9.15 5.58
N LEU A 244 -5.58 9.01 6.72
CA LEU A 244 -7.05 9.04 6.77
C LEU A 244 -7.60 10.40 6.34
N ASN A 245 -7.07 11.49 6.90
CA ASN A 245 -7.46 12.84 6.50
C ASN A 245 -7.19 13.11 5.02
N ARG A 246 -6.06 12.61 4.49
CA ARG A 246 -5.73 12.69 3.05
C ARG A 246 -6.78 12.02 2.19
N LEU A 247 -7.34 10.88 2.61
CA LEU A 247 -8.43 10.23 1.88
C LEU A 247 -9.81 10.86 2.11
N GLY A 248 -9.90 11.92 2.91
CA GLY A 248 -11.16 12.60 3.23
C GLY A 248 -11.90 12.05 4.46
N PHE A 249 -11.30 11.14 5.22
CA PHE A 249 -11.81 10.72 6.53
C PHE A 249 -11.33 11.73 7.59
N ASP A 250 -12.10 12.79 7.80
CA ASP A 250 -11.75 13.92 8.66
C ASP A 250 -12.69 14.09 9.88
N GLY A 251 -13.58 13.12 10.10
CA GLY A 251 -14.61 13.15 11.15
C GLY A 251 -15.72 14.16 10.90
N LYS A 252 -15.74 14.85 9.75
CA LYS A 252 -16.75 15.88 9.42
C LYS A 252 -17.67 15.41 8.32
N ASN A 253 -17.11 14.82 7.27
CA ASN A 253 -17.87 14.43 6.08
C ASN A 253 -18.32 12.97 6.18
N LYS A 254 -19.64 12.73 6.10
CA LYS A 254 -20.17 11.38 6.11
C LYS A 254 -20.01 10.73 4.73
N ILE A 255 -19.20 9.68 4.68
CA ILE A 255 -19.08 8.82 3.51
C ILE A 255 -20.28 7.86 3.49
N LYS A 256 -20.96 7.79 2.34
CA LYS A 256 -22.16 6.97 2.14
C LYS A 256 -21.81 5.53 1.73
N ALA A 257 -20.91 4.91 2.47
CA ALA A 257 -20.48 3.53 2.26
C ALA A 257 -20.50 2.77 3.57
N ASP A 258 -20.70 1.46 3.51
CA ASP A 258 -20.41 0.58 4.63
C ASP A 258 -18.90 0.34 4.68
N ILE A 259 -18.31 0.61 5.85
CA ILE A 259 -16.86 0.65 6.02
C ILE A 259 -16.44 -0.44 6.99
N TYR A 260 -15.49 -1.27 6.55
CA TYR A 260 -14.94 -2.36 7.33
C TYR A 260 -13.42 -2.37 7.23
N GLY A 261 -12.75 -3.08 8.12
CA GLY A 261 -11.32 -3.29 7.95
C GLY A 261 -10.70 -4.33 8.87
N THR A 262 -9.49 -4.72 8.53
CA THR A 262 -8.60 -5.43 9.45
C THR A 262 -7.86 -4.42 10.32
N ALA A 263 -7.65 -4.74 11.59
CA ALA A 263 -6.94 -3.93 12.58
C ALA A 263 -6.03 -4.79 13.46
N PHE A 264 -5.45 -5.85 12.87
CA PHE A 264 -4.47 -6.72 13.52
C PHE A 264 -3.26 -5.90 14.00
N ASN A 265 -2.86 -6.08 15.26
CA ASN A 265 -1.77 -5.34 15.93
C ASN A 265 -1.91 -3.80 15.96
N VAL A 266 -3.07 -3.23 15.60
CA VAL A 266 -3.36 -1.80 15.79
C VAL A 266 -3.69 -1.57 17.26
N ARG A 267 -3.09 -0.53 17.88
CA ARG A 267 -3.34 -0.22 19.30
C ARG A 267 -4.75 0.33 19.46
N ASP A 268 -5.41 0.03 20.58
CA ASP A 268 -6.79 0.46 20.86
C ASP A 268 -6.98 1.95 20.63
N ARG A 269 -6.09 2.76 21.19
CA ARG A 269 -6.19 4.22 21.08
C ARG A 269 -6.08 4.72 19.63
N GLU A 270 -5.25 4.08 18.80
CA GLU A 270 -5.11 4.43 17.38
C GLU A 270 -6.36 4.07 16.62
N LEU A 271 -6.88 2.85 16.82
CA LEU A 271 -8.11 2.40 16.17
C LEU A 271 -9.32 3.26 16.57
N MET A 272 -9.48 3.59 17.86
CA MET A 272 -10.57 4.47 18.31
C MET A 272 -10.45 5.89 17.74
N THR A 273 -9.23 6.39 17.56
CA THR A 273 -8.99 7.69 16.91
C THR A 273 -9.38 7.62 15.43
N ALA A 274 -8.98 6.55 14.74
CA ALA A 274 -9.35 6.30 13.35
C ALA A 274 -10.87 6.19 13.16
N ILE A 275 -11.57 5.51 14.07
CA ILE A 275 -13.04 5.40 14.05
C ILE A 275 -13.69 6.78 14.11
N ARG A 276 -13.19 7.70 14.94
CA ARG A 276 -13.72 9.08 15.01
C ARG A 276 -13.51 9.86 13.71
N LEU A 277 -12.45 9.55 12.96
CA LEU A 277 -12.18 10.15 11.65
C LEU A 277 -13.04 9.54 10.55
N ILE A 278 -13.29 8.23 10.62
CA ILE A 278 -14.05 7.48 9.61
C ILE A 278 -15.57 7.66 9.78
N PHE A 279 -16.06 7.76 11.01
CA PHE A 279 -17.48 7.82 11.36
C PHE A 279 -17.84 9.14 12.05
N PRO A 280 -18.30 10.16 11.30
CA PRO A 280 -18.61 11.48 11.85
C PRO A 280 -19.63 11.48 12.99
N GLU A 281 -20.56 10.51 13.02
CA GLU A 281 -21.55 10.36 14.10
C GLU A 281 -20.94 10.11 15.49
N VAL A 282 -19.67 9.68 15.55
CA VAL A 282 -18.93 9.51 16.78
C VAL A 282 -17.71 10.43 16.89
N ALA A 283 -17.54 11.39 15.98
CA ALA A 283 -16.35 12.24 15.89
C ALA A 283 -16.09 13.06 17.17
N ASP A 284 -17.12 13.55 17.86
CA ASP A 284 -16.98 14.33 19.09
C ASP A 284 -17.01 13.48 20.37
N LYS A 285 -17.15 12.17 20.24
CA LYS A 285 -17.28 11.27 21.38
C LYS A 285 -15.93 10.93 22.01
N ASN A 286 -16.01 10.55 23.29
CA ASN A 286 -14.84 9.99 23.98
C ASN A 286 -14.47 8.63 23.37
N LEU A 287 -13.19 8.27 23.37
CA LEU A 287 -12.70 6.97 22.89
C LEU A 287 -13.31 5.79 23.67
N ASP A 288 -13.75 6.02 24.90
CA ASP A 288 -14.40 5.01 25.73
C ASP A 288 -15.92 4.89 25.53
N ASP A 289 -16.51 5.73 24.67
CA ASP A 289 -17.95 5.73 24.40
C ASP A 289 -18.44 4.36 23.89
N PRO A 290 -19.58 3.85 24.38
CA PRO A 290 -20.12 2.56 23.94
C PRO A 290 -20.31 2.44 22.44
N GLN A 291 -20.73 3.50 21.75
CA GLN A 291 -20.95 3.46 20.29
C GLN A 291 -19.61 3.36 19.53
N VAL A 292 -18.56 4.02 20.02
CA VAL A 292 -17.20 3.91 19.44
C VAL A 292 -16.70 2.47 19.58
N LYS A 293 -16.89 1.86 20.76
CA LYS A 293 -16.53 0.45 21.02
C LYS A 293 -17.35 -0.54 20.20
N GLU A 294 -18.64 -0.27 20.01
CA GLU A 294 -19.52 -1.08 19.17
C GLU A 294 -19.04 -1.09 17.72
N ILE A 295 -18.78 0.09 17.13
CA ILE A 295 -18.21 0.22 15.78
C ILE A 295 -16.86 -0.51 15.70
N ALA A 296 -15.98 -0.32 16.70
CA ALA A 296 -14.68 -0.97 16.72
C ALA A 296 -14.79 -2.51 16.63
N ASN A 297 -15.71 -3.10 17.39
CA ASN A 297 -15.89 -4.55 17.43
C ASN A 297 -16.72 -5.07 16.25
N GLY A 298 -17.63 -4.26 15.71
CA GLY A 298 -18.55 -4.64 14.63
C GLY A 298 -17.96 -4.48 13.23
N ASN A 299 -17.14 -3.45 13.01
CA ASN A 299 -16.63 -3.07 11.69
C ASN A 299 -15.16 -3.48 11.48
N PHE A 300 -14.38 -3.64 12.55
CA PHE A 300 -12.94 -3.88 12.45
C PHE A 300 -12.52 -5.22 13.09
N ASP A 301 -11.93 -6.10 12.29
CA ASP A 301 -11.43 -7.39 12.76
C ASP A 301 -9.99 -7.30 13.24
N ARG A 302 -9.74 -7.69 14.50
CA ARG A 302 -8.43 -7.62 15.16
C ARG A 302 -7.73 -8.97 15.27
N LYS A 303 -8.36 -10.05 14.83
CA LYS A 303 -7.94 -11.44 15.06
C LYS A 303 -7.67 -12.18 13.76
N ALA A 304 -8.53 -12.02 12.77
CA ALA A 304 -8.44 -12.75 11.51
C ALA A 304 -7.39 -12.13 10.58
N GLY A 305 -6.70 -12.98 9.81
CA GLY A 305 -5.95 -12.54 8.64
C GLY A 305 -6.89 -12.02 7.54
N ILE A 306 -6.34 -11.29 6.56
CA ILE A 306 -7.12 -10.63 5.50
C ILE A 306 -8.01 -11.62 4.74
N ALA A 307 -7.49 -12.80 4.39
CA ALA A 307 -8.25 -13.82 3.66
C ALA A 307 -9.52 -14.24 4.43
N LYS A 308 -9.37 -14.55 5.72
CA LYS A 308 -10.47 -14.95 6.60
C LYS A 308 -11.46 -13.80 6.83
N PHE A 309 -10.95 -12.58 7.03
CA PHE A 309 -11.79 -11.38 7.13
C PHE A 309 -12.66 -11.17 5.88
N LEU A 310 -12.08 -11.32 4.68
CA LEU A 310 -12.83 -11.20 3.43
C LEU A 310 -13.87 -12.32 3.28
N GLN A 311 -13.55 -13.56 3.67
CA GLN A 311 -14.52 -14.66 3.72
C GLN A 311 -15.72 -14.32 4.59
N ASP A 312 -15.46 -13.86 5.81
CA ASP A 312 -16.52 -13.59 6.78
C ASP A 312 -17.37 -12.37 6.41
N ARG A 313 -16.88 -11.46 5.57
CA ARG A 313 -17.59 -10.21 5.22
C ARG A 313 -18.22 -10.24 3.83
N LEU A 314 -17.52 -10.74 2.81
CA LEU A 314 -17.98 -10.70 1.42
C LEU A 314 -18.76 -11.94 0.99
N GLU A 315 -18.80 -13.00 1.79
CA GLU A 315 -19.73 -14.13 1.57
C GLU A 315 -21.11 -13.90 2.22
N LEU A 316 -21.26 -12.87 3.06
CA LEU A 316 -22.53 -12.49 3.68
C LEU A 316 -23.36 -11.49 2.85
N GLU A 317 -22.84 -11.04 1.70
CA GLU A 317 -23.48 -10.09 0.78
C GLU A 317 -23.79 -10.69 -0.60
#